data_AF-A0A1R1EFM5-F1
#
_entry.id   AF-A0A1R1EFM5-F1
#
_cell.length_a   1.000
_cell.length_b   1.000
_cell.length_c   1.000
_cell.angle_alpha   90.00
_cell.angle_beta   90.00
_cell.angle_gamma   90.00
#
_symmetry.space_group_name_H-M   'P 1'
#
loop_
_entity.id
_entity.type
_entity.pdbx_description
1 polymer ?
#
loop_
_entity_poly.entity_id
_entity_poly.type
_entity_poly.pdbx_seq_one_letter_code
_entity_poly.pdbx_strand_id
1 'polypeptide(L)'
;MMRKWTMAAAGLLLAGTLGSAWTGPSVWAQTSGPNASYSSPGSEFYLTNPIPLAKPKWTAALDAPKDSSASNPSVVIAGQGKVYYIAGGKLIAKEAATGKTLWSFGTGLGHATLTSTDGTKLYVGAKDGSVYRVDKATGKGARIYRAPSGHAPEISVDGGTLYVFAAGSLISVDPATGKEKWRNQDGKSLPQRVGGTLLSGAVESGAITVYTTYAIDPATGKTLWRLPGDHTGLLKSEGNKLYFQDQWLDADYVETAANIDEVDVKTGKITASKKFVALKADDNPVYPPYKVVMNGNDVYAAVAGEGVFRFNYDADPAVVKPELIPDRGEFIAGPYNGKLFFLGEDSRGIHARKIVDRSYVNYNGPDNPASRVDMIQSGLYVGQSDGTVYALNVSTGKALFRAQTKARSYGAFQVEGGMLLVQAESQLYAYPLPSELAKPAAGGSAAGAFAKSDAKVTLDGKALPLRVGAGVMSADNRMFIPFRSLTEALGAKVAYDAKTKRTTVTYGTRVFSIADGSPFALTDGKQAALSYSPATLNGSLYVPIKDFGDLLGVQVKWNAGKRTVEVTKAAATK
;
A
#
# COMPACT_ATOMS: atom_id res chain seq x y z
N MET A 1 54.26 -48.29 10.08
CA MET A 1 54.28 -48.98 8.77
C MET A 1 53.33 -48.21 7.85
N MET A 2 53.81 -47.26 7.04
CA MET A 2 54.19 -47.41 5.60
C MET A 2 53.07 -48.08 4.79
N ARG A 3 52.55 -47.58 3.65
CA ARG A 3 53.01 -46.54 2.70
C ARG A 3 51.83 -46.21 1.74
N LYS A 4 51.88 -45.01 1.15
CA LYS A 4 51.13 -44.52 -0.03
C LYS A 4 51.31 -45.46 -1.26
N TRP A 5 50.51 -45.46 -2.33
CA TRP A 5 50.55 -44.51 -3.47
C TRP A 5 49.41 -44.77 -4.49
N THR A 6 49.08 -43.69 -5.19
CA THR A 6 48.17 -43.45 -6.33
C THR A 6 48.63 -44.02 -7.68
N MET A 7 47.68 -44.10 -8.64
CA MET A 7 47.76 -43.90 -10.12
C MET A 7 46.93 -44.97 -10.85
N ALA A 8 46.37 -44.79 -12.04
CA ALA A 8 46.07 -43.67 -12.91
C ALA A 8 45.22 -44.24 -14.07
N ALA A 9 44.36 -43.41 -14.66
CA ALA A 9 43.67 -43.71 -15.89
C ALA A 9 44.62 -43.63 -17.10
N ALA A 10 44.46 -44.58 -18.03
CA ALA A 10 44.86 -44.51 -19.44
C ALA A 10 43.59 -44.88 -20.23
N GLY A 11 43.19 -44.29 -21.35
CA GLY A 11 43.86 -43.46 -22.34
C GLY A 11 43.39 -43.95 -23.72
N LEU A 12 42.57 -43.13 -24.41
CA LEU A 12 42.46 -42.91 -25.89
C LEU A 12 42.91 -44.03 -26.84
N LEU A 13 42.16 -44.48 -27.87
CA LEU A 13 41.75 -43.77 -29.11
C LEU A 13 41.08 -44.82 -30.04
N LEU A 14 40.07 -44.43 -30.84
CA LEU A 14 40.14 -44.50 -32.32
C LEU A 14 38.81 -44.10 -32.98
N ALA A 15 38.95 -43.17 -33.92
CA ALA A 15 37.94 -42.68 -34.85
C ALA A 15 37.74 -43.65 -36.03
N GLY A 16 36.56 -43.57 -36.65
CA GLY A 16 36.26 -44.23 -37.92
C GLY A 16 34.94 -43.74 -38.49
N THR A 17 35.03 -42.76 -39.40
CA THR A 17 33.95 -42.16 -40.18
C THR A 17 33.74 -42.86 -41.53
N LEU A 18 32.61 -42.51 -42.18
CA LEU A 18 32.24 -42.62 -43.61
C LEU A 18 31.40 -43.86 -43.96
N GLY A 19 30.26 -43.78 -44.64
CA GLY A 19 29.56 -42.66 -45.27
C GLY A 19 28.45 -43.15 -46.22
N SER A 20 27.46 -42.28 -46.49
CA SER A 20 26.67 -42.12 -47.74
C SER A 20 25.42 -41.30 -47.40
N ALA A 21 25.27 -40.05 -47.83
CA ALA A 21 25.04 -39.51 -49.18
C ALA A 21 23.54 -39.36 -49.54
N TRP A 22 23.04 -38.15 -49.27
CA TRP A 22 22.10 -37.30 -50.03
C TRP A 22 20.84 -37.89 -50.68
N THR A 23 19.67 -37.44 -50.21
CA THR A 23 18.64 -36.79 -51.06
C THR A 23 17.91 -35.67 -50.30
N GLY A 24 17.96 -34.45 -50.86
CA GLY A 24 16.92 -33.40 -50.82
C GLY A 24 16.61 -32.65 -49.51
N PRO A 25 16.36 -31.31 -49.56
CA PRO A 25 15.61 -30.66 -48.51
C PRO A 25 14.19 -31.22 -48.55
N SER A 26 13.72 -31.84 -47.47
CA SER A 26 12.29 -31.98 -47.26
C SER A 26 11.73 -30.58 -46.97
N VAL A 27 11.53 -29.82 -48.04
CA VAL A 27 10.54 -28.76 -48.09
C VAL A 27 9.21 -29.45 -47.83
N TRP A 28 8.80 -29.48 -46.57
CA TRP A 28 7.39 -29.60 -46.28
C TRP A 28 6.76 -28.31 -46.77
N ALA A 29 6.35 -28.30 -48.03
CA ALA A 29 5.31 -27.40 -48.48
C ALA A 29 4.06 -27.79 -47.70
N GLN A 30 3.93 -27.26 -46.49
CA GLN A 30 2.64 -27.23 -45.84
C GLN A 30 1.79 -26.29 -46.65
N THR A 31 0.92 -26.86 -47.48
CA THR A 31 -0.28 -26.16 -47.95
C THR A 31 -1.14 -25.89 -46.73
N SER A 32 -0.79 -24.84 -45.99
CA SER A 32 -1.66 -24.26 -44.98
C SER A 32 -2.89 -23.76 -45.73
N GLY A 33 -4.02 -24.41 -45.52
CA GLY A 33 -5.30 -23.83 -45.91
C GLY A 33 -5.45 -22.45 -45.25
N PRO A 34 -6.35 -21.58 -45.73
CA PRO A 34 -6.49 -20.20 -45.23
C PRO A 34 -6.81 -20.09 -43.72
N ASN A 35 -7.08 -21.22 -43.05
CA ASN A 35 -7.38 -21.34 -41.63
C ASN A 35 -6.32 -22.08 -40.80
N ALA A 36 -5.15 -22.40 -41.37
CA ALA A 36 -4.07 -23.02 -40.61
C ALA A 36 -3.29 -21.94 -39.85
N SER A 37 -3.48 -21.87 -38.53
CA SER A 37 -2.64 -21.09 -37.63
C SER A 37 -1.52 -21.97 -37.08
N TYR A 38 -0.27 -21.56 -37.30
CA TYR A 38 0.89 -22.10 -36.60
C TYR A 38 1.41 -21.01 -35.67
N SER A 39 1.21 -21.16 -34.36
CA SER A 39 2.05 -20.49 -33.37
C SER A 39 3.15 -21.46 -32.96
N SER A 40 4.38 -21.22 -33.39
CA SER A 40 5.53 -21.76 -32.67
C SER A 40 5.84 -20.81 -31.52
N PRO A 41 5.65 -21.19 -30.24
CA PRO A 41 6.09 -20.34 -29.13
C PRO A 41 7.61 -20.36 -28.94
N GLY A 42 8.38 -20.80 -29.93
CA GLY A 42 9.83 -20.90 -29.84
C GLY A 42 10.52 -20.68 -31.17
N SER A 43 11.23 -19.56 -31.29
CA SER A 43 12.64 -19.54 -31.78
C SER A 43 13.23 -18.14 -32.02
N GLU A 44 12.46 -17.04 -31.99
CA GLU A 44 13.04 -15.69 -32.23
C GLU A 44 12.73 -14.63 -31.15
N PHE A 45 11.97 -14.97 -30.11
CA PHE A 45 11.68 -14.06 -28.99
C PHE A 45 12.52 -14.33 -27.73
N TYR A 46 13.76 -14.82 -27.87
CA TYR A 46 14.80 -14.51 -26.88
C TYR A 46 15.23 -13.03 -27.04
N LEU A 47 14.25 -12.12 -27.06
CA LEU A 47 14.49 -10.71 -26.92
C LEU A 47 15.13 -10.56 -25.54
N THR A 48 16.43 -10.30 -25.53
CA THR A 48 17.17 -9.83 -24.37
C THR A 48 16.26 -8.96 -23.54
N ASN A 49 15.89 -9.37 -22.32
CA ASN A 49 15.07 -8.55 -21.44
C ASN A 49 15.75 -7.17 -21.37
N PRO A 50 15.16 -6.13 -22.00
CA PRO A 50 15.89 -4.88 -22.29
C PRO A 50 16.08 -4.04 -21.02
N ILE A 51 15.48 -4.48 -19.91
CA ILE A 51 15.59 -3.84 -18.61
C ILE A 51 17.01 -4.09 -18.07
N PRO A 52 17.77 -3.02 -17.77
CA PRO A 52 19.15 -3.15 -17.29
C PRO A 52 19.27 -4.03 -16.04
N LEU A 53 20.24 -4.94 -16.03
CA LEU A 53 20.57 -5.74 -14.86
C LEU A 53 21.50 -4.95 -13.93
N ALA A 54 21.01 -4.56 -12.76
CA ALA A 54 21.77 -3.87 -11.73
C ALA A 54 22.59 -4.84 -10.89
N LYS A 55 23.80 -4.42 -10.52
CA LYS A 55 24.62 -5.10 -9.50
C LYS A 55 24.43 -4.39 -8.16
N PRO A 56 24.39 -5.12 -7.03
CA PRO A 56 24.34 -4.47 -5.73
C PRO A 56 25.64 -3.70 -5.50
N LYS A 57 25.54 -2.51 -4.89
CA LYS A 57 26.70 -1.75 -4.44
C LYS A 57 27.37 -2.44 -3.25
N TRP A 58 26.57 -3.06 -2.40
CA TRP A 58 27.04 -3.91 -1.30
C TRP A 58 25.96 -4.92 -0.93
N THR A 59 26.37 -5.98 -0.24
CA THR A 59 25.48 -7.00 0.32
C THR A 59 25.84 -7.28 1.79
N ALA A 60 24.90 -7.86 2.54
CA ALA A 60 25.12 -8.32 3.90
C ALA A 60 24.30 -9.58 4.20
N ALA A 61 24.90 -10.54 4.91
CA ALA A 61 24.17 -11.67 5.46
C ALA A 61 23.29 -11.21 6.64
N LEU A 62 22.09 -11.77 6.72
CA LEU A 62 21.13 -11.59 7.81
C LEU A 62 20.96 -12.92 8.54
N ASP A 63 20.68 -12.84 9.85
CA ASP A 63 20.16 -14.02 10.55
C ASP A 63 18.73 -14.29 10.10
N ALA A 64 18.39 -15.55 9.87
CA ALA A 64 17.06 -16.01 9.46
C ALA A 64 16.60 -17.19 10.32
N PRO A 65 15.29 -17.49 10.37
CA PRO A 65 14.81 -18.73 10.96
C PRO A 65 15.46 -19.95 10.26
N LYS A 66 15.76 -20.99 11.04
CA LYS A 66 16.41 -22.22 10.54
C LYS A 66 15.42 -23.26 10.01
N ASP A 67 14.13 -23.05 10.24
CA ASP A 67 13.03 -23.93 9.86
C ASP A 67 12.07 -23.24 8.89
N SER A 68 11.05 -23.98 8.44
CA SER A 68 10.00 -23.50 7.55
C SER A 68 9.04 -22.48 8.19
N SER A 69 9.34 -21.94 9.38
CA SER A 69 8.57 -20.84 9.98
C SER A 69 8.88 -19.52 9.26
N ALA A 70 8.38 -19.41 8.02
CA ALA A 70 8.39 -18.21 7.20
C ALA A 70 7.56 -17.04 7.80
N SER A 71 7.04 -17.20 9.02
CA SER A 71 6.13 -16.26 9.67
C SER A 71 6.81 -15.03 10.28
N ASN A 72 8.14 -15.01 10.44
CA ASN A 72 8.87 -13.84 10.96
C ASN A 72 10.19 -13.62 10.19
N PRO A 73 10.16 -12.90 9.04
CA PRO A 73 11.39 -12.54 8.34
C PRO A 73 12.28 -11.66 9.23
N SER A 74 13.60 -11.65 8.97
CA SER A 74 14.53 -10.73 9.65
C SER A 74 14.01 -9.29 9.54
N VAL A 75 14.30 -8.44 10.52
CA VAL A 75 13.88 -7.03 10.43
C VAL A 75 15.08 -6.17 10.06
N VAL A 76 14.95 -5.43 8.96
CA VAL A 76 15.85 -4.36 8.56
C VAL A 76 15.19 -3.03 8.91
N ILE A 77 15.93 -2.10 9.52
CA ILE A 77 15.47 -0.73 9.74
C ILE A 77 16.41 0.22 9.03
N ALA A 78 15.87 1.11 8.21
CA ALA A 78 16.60 2.17 7.54
C ALA A 78 16.14 3.55 8.02
N GLY A 79 17.06 4.51 8.07
CA GLY A 79 16.77 5.89 8.50
C GLY A 79 18.05 6.70 8.66
N GLN A 80 17.99 8.00 8.33
CA GLN A 80 19.10 8.95 8.56
C GLN A 80 20.42 8.52 7.91
N GLY A 81 20.37 7.96 6.69
CA GLY A 81 21.53 7.47 5.95
C GLY A 81 22.10 6.15 6.46
N LYS A 82 21.44 5.46 7.39
CA LYS A 82 21.93 4.23 8.02
C LYS A 82 20.94 3.08 7.84
N VAL A 83 21.48 1.87 7.92
CA VAL A 83 20.72 0.62 7.93
C VAL A 83 21.15 -0.24 9.11
N TYR A 84 20.17 -0.85 9.77
CA TYR A 84 20.33 -1.64 10.98
C TYR A 84 19.70 -3.02 10.78
N TYR A 85 20.42 -4.07 11.17
CA TYR A 85 19.96 -5.44 11.00
C TYR A 85 20.73 -6.41 11.92
N ILE A 86 20.22 -7.62 12.08
CA ILE A 86 20.84 -8.66 12.91
C ILE A 86 21.61 -9.64 12.03
N ALA A 87 22.87 -9.90 12.38
CA ALA A 87 23.74 -10.88 11.73
C ALA A 87 24.70 -11.52 12.73
N GLY A 88 24.78 -12.85 12.73
CA GLY A 88 25.58 -13.62 13.68
C GLY A 88 25.17 -13.38 15.14
N GLY A 89 23.89 -13.11 15.40
CA GLY A 89 23.37 -12.73 16.72
C GLY A 89 23.84 -11.37 17.21
N LYS A 90 24.31 -10.48 16.33
CA LYS A 90 24.73 -9.11 16.66
C LYS A 90 23.91 -8.10 15.89
N LEU A 91 23.64 -6.95 16.51
CA LEU A 91 23.04 -5.81 15.83
C LEU A 91 24.14 -5.05 15.10
N ILE A 92 23.99 -4.91 13.79
CA ILE A 92 24.96 -4.24 12.92
C ILE A 92 24.35 -2.95 12.40
N ALA A 93 25.13 -1.87 12.42
CA ALA A 93 24.81 -0.64 11.71
C ALA A 93 25.77 -0.42 10.55
N LYS A 94 25.23 -0.12 9.38
CA LYS A 94 25.98 0.29 8.20
C LYS A 94 25.50 1.65 7.69
N GLU A 95 26.39 2.37 7.02
CA GLU A 95 25.99 3.46 6.14
C GLU A 95 25.26 2.90 4.94
N ALA A 96 24.03 3.35 4.68
CA ALA A 96 23.19 2.82 3.60
C ALA A 96 23.85 3.04 2.23
N ALA A 97 24.44 4.21 2.00
CA ALA A 97 25.02 4.59 0.70
C ALA A 97 26.29 3.79 0.33
N THR A 98 27.07 3.32 1.30
CA THR A 98 28.41 2.71 1.05
C THR A 98 28.52 1.28 1.54
N GLY A 99 27.67 0.85 2.47
CA GLY A 99 27.79 -0.44 3.14
C GLY A 99 28.89 -0.49 4.20
N LYS A 100 29.56 0.63 4.50
CA LYS A 100 30.58 0.70 5.55
C LYS A 100 29.94 0.41 6.90
N THR A 101 30.48 -0.58 7.63
CA THR A 101 30.06 -0.84 9.01
C THR A 101 30.45 0.33 9.89
N LEU A 102 29.47 0.88 10.61
CA LEU A 102 29.65 2.00 11.52
C LEU A 102 29.92 1.49 12.94
N TRP A 103 29.14 0.52 13.39
CA TRP A 103 29.27 -0.11 14.69
C TRP A 103 28.55 -1.47 14.73
N SER A 104 28.82 -2.25 15.77
CA SER A 104 28.09 -3.47 16.11
C SER A 104 27.79 -3.53 17.61
N PHE A 105 26.67 -4.15 18.00
CA PHE A 105 26.24 -4.27 19.38
C PHE A 105 25.75 -5.68 19.74
N GLY A 106 26.09 -6.12 20.95
CA GLY A 106 25.54 -7.32 21.59
C GLY A 106 26.03 -8.65 21.01
N THR A 107 25.51 -9.73 21.59
CA THR A 107 25.65 -11.11 21.14
C THR A 107 24.36 -11.86 21.50
N GLY A 108 24.06 -12.97 20.81
CA GLY A 108 22.88 -13.79 21.09
C GLY A 108 21.53 -13.10 20.80
N LEU A 109 21.51 -12.06 19.96
CA LEU A 109 20.30 -11.36 19.56
C LEU A 109 19.39 -12.25 18.68
N GLY A 110 18.08 -12.01 18.74
CA GLY A 110 17.08 -12.66 17.88
C GLY A 110 16.97 -11.97 16.52
N HIS A 111 16.56 -12.70 15.48
CA HIS A 111 16.58 -12.19 14.10
C HIS A 111 15.41 -11.27 13.72
N ALA A 112 14.26 -11.42 14.36
CA ALA A 112 13.02 -10.68 14.07
C ALA A 112 12.58 -9.73 15.21
N THR A 113 13.53 -9.27 16.03
CA THR A 113 13.23 -8.56 17.28
C THR A 113 13.69 -7.10 17.28
N LEU A 114 13.87 -6.48 16.11
CA LEU A 114 14.40 -5.12 15.97
C LEU A 114 13.26 -4.12 15.70
N THR A 115 13.19 -3.02 16.46
CA THR A 115 12.19 -1.95 16.25
C THR A 115 12.71 -0.55 16.64
N SER A 116 12.03 0.52 16.20
CA SER A 116 12.37 1.92 16.46
C SER A 116 11.20 2.88 16.24
N THR A 117 11.14 3.98 16.99
CA THR A 117 10.08 5.01 16.87
C THR A 117 10.57 6.45 16.81
N ASP A 118 11.58 6.81 17.59
CA ASP A 118 11.97 8.21 17.83
C ASP A 118 13.13 8.69 16.94
N GLY A 119 13.52 7.90 15.94
CA GLY A 119 14.65 8.20 15.07
C GLY A 119 16.02 8.13 15.74
N THR A 120 16.12 7.93 17.07
CA THR A 120 17.38 7.98 17.83
C THR A 120 17.74 6.66 18.53
N LYS A 121 16.75 5.83 18.87
CA LYS A 121 16.95 4.55 19.57
C LYS A 121 16.48 3.36 18.73
N LEU A 122 17.19 2.24 18.91
CA LEU A 122 16.81 0.91 18.46
C LEU A 122 16.49 0.06 19.69
N TYR A 123 15.51 -0.81 19.56
CA TYR A 123 15.17 -1.80 20.56
C TYR A 123 15.36 -3.17 19.94
N VAL A 124 16.03 -4.06 20.67
CA VAL A 124 16.34 -5.41 20.16
C VAL A 124 16.17 -6.48 21.24
N GLY A 125 15.44 -7.54 20.91
CA GLY A 125 15.27 -8.72 21.76
C GLY A 125 16.37 -9.77 21.54
N ALA A 126 16.78 -10.46 22.60
CA ALA A 126 17.79 -11.51 22.58
C ALA A 126 17.22 -12.89 22.92
N LYS A 127 17.89 -13.95 22.48
CA LYS A 127 17.42 -15.35 22.62
C LYS A 127 17.22 -15.76 24.07
N ASP A 128 17.93 -15.12 24.98
CA ASP A 128 17.74 -15.26 26.41
C ASP A 128 16.58 -14.38 26.92
N GLY A 129 15.60 -13.96 26.13
CA GLY A 129 14.51 -13.08 26.55
C GLY A 129 14.89 -11.66 26.99
N SER A 130 16.16 -11.27 26.95
CA SER A 130 16.59 -9.90 27.26
C SER A 130 16.14 -8.92 26.17
N VAL A 131 15.80 -7.69 26.54
CA VAL A 131 15.54 -6.59 25.61
C VAL A 131 16.55 -5.47 25.87
N TYR A 132 17.19 -5.01 24.79
CA TYR A 132 18.19 -3.96 24.82
C TYR A 132 17.69 -2.71 24.13
N ARG A 133 18.06 -1.55 24.68
CA ARG A 133 17.92 -0.25 24.03
C ARG A 133 19.30 0.21 23.58
N VAL A 134 19.44 0.54 22.30
CA VAL A 134 20.70 0.88 21.64
C VAL A 134 20.59 2.24 20.98
N ASP A 135 21.59 3.09 21.15
CA ASP A 135 21.70 4.38 20.48
C ASP A 135 22.03 4.19 18.99
N LYS A 136 21.21 4.78 18.10
CA LYS A 136 21.39 4.69 16.64
C LYS A 136 22.67 5.33 16.14
N ALA A 137 23.15 6.38 16.82
CA ALA A 137 24.33 7.11 16.42
C ALA A 137 25.59 6.34 16.81
N THR A 138 25.68 5.89 18.06
CA THR A 138 26.93 5.37 18.62
C THR A 138 26.98 3.85 18.79
N GLY A 139 25.86 3.14 18.69
CA GLY A 139 25.79 1.70 18.97
C GLY A 139 25.92 1.34 20.46
N LYS A 140 25.95 2.33 21.35
CA LYS A 140 25.99 2.09 22.80
C LYS A 140 24.60 1.67 23.26
N GLY A 141 24.51 0.57 23.99
CA GLY A 141 23.23 0.06 24.46
C GLY A 141 23.29 -0.52 25.87
N ALA A 142 22.11 -0.67 26.45
CA ALA A 142 21.92 -1.26 27.77
C ALA A 142 20.74 -2.23 27.73
N ARG A 143 20.83 -3.31 28.51
CA ARG A 143 19.67 -4.16 28.78
C ARG A 143 18.67 -3.37 29.60
N ILE A 144 17.45 -3.22 29.11
CA ILE A 144 16.38 -2.49 29.78
C ILE A 144 15.30 -3.41 30.32
N TYR A 145 15.17 -4.63 29.81
CA TYR A 145 14.16 -5.56 30.30
C TYR A 145 14.59 -7.01 30.09
N ARG A 146 13.97 -7.93 30.82
CA ARG A 146 14.11 -9.38 30.65
C ARG A 146 12.71 -9.98 30.70
N ALA A 147 12.17 -10.33 29.55
CA ALA A 147 10.86 -10.96 29.46
C ALA A 147 10.90 -12.35 30.11
N PRO A 148 9.81 -12.87 30.68
CA PRO A 148 9.76 -14.22 31.24
C PRO A 148 9.64 -15.28 30.12
N SER A 149 10.59 -15.32 29.19
CA SER A 149 10.62 -16.23 28.04
C SER A 149 12.00 -16.91 27.88
N GLY A 150 12.01 -18.11 27.31
CA GLY A 150 13.22 -18.84 26.91
C GLY A 150 13.71 -18.51 25.49
N HIS A 151 13.09 -17.53 24.84
CA HIS A 151 13.39 -17.09 23.48
C HIS A 151 13.28 -15.57 23.39
N ALA A 152 13.71 -15.01 22.25
CA ALA A 152 13.60 -13.59 21.99
C ALA A 152 12.12 -13.16 21.93
N PRO A 153 11.72 -12.10 22.63
CA PRO A 153 10.33 -11.68 22.67
C PRO A 153 9.99 -10.82 21.44
N GLU A 154 8.71 -10.80 21.09
CA GLU A 154 8.16 -9.83 20.16
C GLU A 154 8.09 -8.47 20.82
N ILE A 155 8.51 -7.41 20.13
CA ILE A 155 8.56 -6.07 20.68
C ILE A 155 8.07 -5.01 19.68
N SER A 156 7.33 -4.02 20.18
CA SER A 156 7.08 -2.76 19.50
C SER A 156 7.36 -1.60 20.44
N VAL A 157 7.63 -0.43 19.89
CA VAL A 157 7.64 0.81 20.67
C VAL A 157 6.60 1.71 20.07
N ASP A 158 5.88 2.44 20.91
CA ASP A 158 4.93 3.46 20.47
C ASP A 158 4.62 4.43 21.62
N GLY A 159 4.42 5.71 21.30
CA GLY A 159 4.15 6.75 22.30
C GLY A 159 5.20 6.84 23.42
N GLY A 160 6.47 6.53 23.12
CA GLY A 160 7.56 6.48 24.11
C GLY A 160 7.50 5.31 25.10
N THR A 161 6.66 4.30 24.84
CA THR A 161 6.53 3.09 25.66
C THR A 161 6.98 1.87 24.88
N LEU A 162 7.68 0.95 25.55
CA LEU A 162 8.05 -0.36 24.99
C LEU A 162 6.94 -1.36 25.31
N TYR A 163 6.41 -2.00 24.28
CA TYR A 163 5.50 -3.12 24.38
C TYR A 163 6.25 -4.42 24.08
N VAL A 164 6.07 -5.41 24.94
CA VAL A 164 6.69 -6.73 24.83
C VAL A 164 5.58 -7.77 24.87
N PHE A 165 5.50 -8.61 23.84
CA PHE A 165 4.63 -9.78 23.85
C PHE A 165 5.48 -11.03 24.15
N ALA A 166 5.21 -11.65 25.29
CA ALA A 166 5.96 -12.81 25.77
C ALA A 166 5.10 -13.65 26.71
N ALA A 167 5.23 -14.98 26.60
CA ALA A 167 4.50 -15.95 27.42
C ALA A 167 2.97 -15.69 27.44
N GLY A 168 2.40 -15.34 26.28
CA GLY A 168 0.96 -15.11 26.12
C GLY A 168 0.43 -13.83 26.77
N SER A 169 1.30 -12.92 27.20
CA SER A 169 0.92 -11.64 27.80
C SER A 169 1.50 -10.47 27.03
N LEU A 170 0.71 -9.39 26.92
CA LEU A 170 1.19 -8.07 26.53
C LEU A 170 1.70 -7.32 27.75
N ILE A 171 2.93 -6.82 27.67
CA ILE A 171 3.64 -6.16 28.76
C ILE A 171 4.04 -4.77 28.33
N SER A 172 3.74 -3.78 29.16
CA SER A 172 4.19 -2.40 28.97
C SER A 172 5.39 -2.12 29.86
N VAL A 173 6.44 -1.59 29.27
CA VAL A 173 7.71 -1.30 29.92
C VAL A 173 8.09 0.14 29.65
N ASP A 174 8.52 0.83 30.69
CA ASP A 174 9.17 2.13 30.55
C ASP A 174 10.56 1.95 29.93
N PRO A 175 10.84 2.43 28.71
CA PRO A 175 12.13 2.22 28.08
C PRO A 175 13.28 3.02 28.73
N ALA A 176 12.98 4.03 29.55
CA ALA A 176 13.97 4.80 30.29
C ALA A 176 14.45 4.10 31.56
N THR A 177 13.52 3.50 32.31
CA THR A 177 13.82 2.86 33.60
C THR A 177 13.90 1.34 33.53
N GLY A 178 13.35 0.72 32.47
CA GLY A 178 13.24 -0.72 32.34
C GLY A 178 12.16 -1.37 33.20
N LYS A 179 11.38 -0.57 33.93
CA LYS A 179 10.33 -1.07 34.82
C LYS A 179 9.08 -1.44 34.04
N GLU A 180 8.50 -2.59 34.36
CA GLU A 180 7.17 -2.97 33.94
C GLU A 180 6.15 -1.99 34.53
N LYS A 181 5.33 -1.38 33.66
CA LYS A 181 4.24 -0.49 34.06
C LYS A 181 2.98 -1.30 34.35
N TRP A 182 2.68 -2.25 33.46
CA TRP A 182 1.51 -3.13 33.57
C TRP A 182 1.69 -4.37 32.67
N ARG A 183 0.82 -5.36 32.92
CA ARG A 183 0.69 -6.59 32.13
C ARG A 183 -0.78 -6.89 31.87
N ASN A 184 -1.08 -7.32 30.66
CA ASN A 184 -2.41 -7.67 30.19
C ASN A 184 -2.38 -9.06 29.54
N GLN A 185 -3.33 -9.92 29.92
CA GLN A 185 -3.44 -11.29 29.38
C GLN A 185 -4.45 -11.42 28.25
N ASP A 186 -5.29 -10.41 28.03
CA ASP A 186 -6.31 -10.40 26.97
C ASP A 186 -5.68 -10.07 25.62
N GLY A 187 -4.77 -9.09 25.58
CA GLY A 187 -4.00 -8.75 24.37
C GLY A 187 -3.15 -9.92 23.90
N LYS A 188 -3.45 -10.42 22.69
CA LYS A 188 -2.81 -11.61 22.10
C LYS A 188 -1.74 -11.27 21.05
N SER A 189 -1.49 -9.99 20.82
CA SER A 189 -0.52 -9.49 19.84
C SER A 189 0.06 -8.14 20.27
N LEU A 190 1.15 -7.72 19.62
CA LEU A 190 1.68 -6.37 19.78
C LEU A 190 0.62 -5.33 19.40
N PRO A 191 0.43 -4.26 20.21
CA PRO A 191 -0.67 -3.34 20.01
C PRO A 191 -0.38 -2.29 18.93
N GLN A 192 -1.44 -1.83 18.28
CA GLN A 192 -1.47 -0.60 17.50
C GLN A 192 -2.17 0.49 18.32
N ARG A 193 -1.58 1.68 18.43
CA ARG A 193 -2.24 2.82 19.08
C ARG A 193 -3.17 3.54 18.11
N VAL A 194 -4.38 3.81 18.58
CA VAL A 194 -5.35 4.69 17.93
C VAL A 194 -5.83 5.72 18.96
N GLY A 195 -5.33 6.95 18.83
CA GLY A 195 -5.57 8.00 19.81
C GLY A 195 -5.14 7.60 21.23
N GLY A 196 -6.09 7.62 22.17
CA GLY A 196 -5.87 7.25 23.56
C GLY A 196 -5.95 5.75 23.87
N THR A 197 -6.10 4.89 22.86
CA THR A 197 -6.39 3.46 23.04
C THR A 197 -5.33 2.60 22.35
N LEU A 198 -4.98 1.46 22.95
CA LEU A 198 -4.20 0.40 22.31
C LEU A 198 -5.15 -0.67 21.79
N LEU A 199 -5.05 -1.02 20.52
CA LEU A 199 -5.79 -2.11 19.89
C LEU A 199 -4.88 -3.32 19.73
N SER A 200 -5.30 -4.49 20.21
CA SER A 200 -4.60 -5.76 20.06
C SER A 200 -5.53 -6.75 19.39
N GLY A 201 -5.17 -7.18 18.17
CA GLY A 201 -5.90 -8.22 17.45
C GLY A 201 -5.71 -9.57 18.12
N ALA A 202 -6.75 -10.39 18.11
CA ALA A 202 -6.75 -11.72 18.70
C ALA A 202 -7.52 -12.70 17.82
N VAL A 203 -7.10 -13.95 17.86
CA VAL A 203 -7.85 -15.10 17.34
C VAL A 203 -8.30 -15.90 18.54
N GLU A 204 -9.61 -16.12 18.65
CA GLU A 204 -10.20 -16.91 19.72
C GLU A 204 -10.79 -18.20 19.15
N SER A 205 -10.34 -19.32 19.70
CA SER A 205 -10.84 -20.65 19.32
C SER A 205 -11.93 -21.09 20.29
N GLY A 206 -13.10 -21.44 19.77
CA GLY A 206 -14.20 -22.07 20.49
C GLY A 206 -14.89 -23.14 19.63
N ALA A 207 -16.23 -23.24 19.67
CA ALA A 207 -16.98 -24.04 18.70
C ALA A 207 -16.77 -23.57 17.25
N ILE A 208 -16.51 -22.27 17.10
CA ILE A 208 -16.05 -21.59 15.88
C ILE A 208 -14.83 -20.73 16.25
N THR A 209 -13.93 -20.53 15.29
CA THR A 209 -12.79 -19.61 15.43
C THR A 209 -13.21 -18.23 14.97
N VAL A 210 -12.94 -17.20 15.79
CA VAL A 210 -13.28 -15.81 15.47
C VAL A 210 -12.06 -14.91 15.57
N TYR A 211 -12.00 -13.91 14.70
CA TYR A 211 -11.07 -12.80 14.80
C TYR A 211 -11.73 -11.67 15.60
N THR A 212 -11.01 -11.09 16.54
CA THR A 212 -11.52 -10.00 17.37
C THR A 212 -10.42 -9.00 17.70
N THR A 213 -10.81 -7.87 18.28
CA THR A 213 -9.89 -6.83 18.74
C THR A 213 -10.21 -6.46 20.19
N TYR A 214 -9.17 -6.41 21.00
CA TYR A 214 -9.21 -5.88 22.35
C TYR A 214 -8.71 -4.44 22.37
N ALA A 215 -9.41 -3.57 23.09
CA ALA A 215 -8.90 -2.27 23.46
C ALA A 215 -8.34 -2.29 24.87
N ILE A 216 -7.16 -1.70 25.01
CA ILE A 216 -6.41 -1.66 26.26
C ILE A 216 -6.06 -0.21 26.56
N ASP A 217 -6.27 0.20 27.81
CA ASP A 217 -5.84 1.49 28.31
C ASP A 217 -4.30 1.54 28.35
N PRO A 218 -3.66 2.50 27.65
CA PRO A 218 -2.21 2.56 27.57
C PRO A 218 -1.51 2.88 28.89
N ALA A 219 -2.18 3.55 29.83
CA ALA A 219 -1.59 3.97 31.10
C ALA A 219 -1.66 2.85 32.15
N THR A 220 -2.77 2.11 32.18
CA THR A 220 -3.06 1.13 33.24
C THR A 220 -2.98 -0.32 32.78
N GLY A 221 -3.03 -0.58 31.47
CA GLY A 221 -3.06 -1.93 30.92
C GLY A 221 -4.40 -2.65 31.09
N LYS A 222 -5.43 -1.96 31.60
CA LYS A 222 -6.76 -2.56 31.74
C LYS A 222 -7.41 -2.69 30.37
N THR A 223 -8.01 -3.85 30.12
CA THR A 223 -8.89 -4.05 28.97
C THR A 223 -10.11 -3.15 29.14
N LEU A 224 -10.31 -2.26 28.17
CA LEU A 224 -11.45 -1.34 28.11
C LEU A 224 -12.67 -2.06 27.53
N TRP A 225 -12.46 -2.81 26.46
CA TRP A 225 -13.49 -3.59 25.77
C TRP A 225 -12.88 -4.67 24.89
N ARG A 226 -13.71 -5.66 24.53
CA ARG A 226 -13.48 -6.66 23.49
C ARG A 226 -14.57 -6.47 22.44
N LEU A 227 -14.20 -6.40 21.16
CA LEU A 227 -15.17 -6.27 20.07
C LEU A 227 -15.96 -7.59 19.93
N PRO A 228 -17.30 -7.61 20.15
CA PRO A 228 -18.10 -8.80 19.88
C PRO A 228 -18.16 -9.10 18.38
N GLY A 229 -18.25 -10.37 17.99
CA GLY A 229 -18.31 -10.79 16.58
C GLY A 229 -17.01 -11.36 16.02
N ASP A 230 -16.94 -11.44 14.70
CA ASP A 230 -15.81 -11.93 13.89
C ASP A 230 -15.42 -10.80 12.94
N HIS A 231 -14.31 -10.15 13.25
CA HIS A 231 -13.87 -8.97 12.56
C HIS A 231 -12.43 -9.14 12.11
N THR A 232 -12.14 -8.81 10.85
CA THR A 232 -10.74 -8.72 10.41
C THR A 232 -10.03 -7.53 11.08
N GLY A 233 -8.77 -7.30 10.70
CA GLY A 233 -8.03 -6.13 11.16
C GLY A 233 -8.74 -4.81 10.85
N LEU A 234 -8.36 -3.76 11.60
CA LEU A 234 -8.88 -2.40 11.44
C LEU A 234 -8.72 -1.90 9.98
N LEU A 235 -9.83 -1.57 9.31
CA LEU A 235 -9.83 -1.03 7.95
C LEU A 235 -9.39 0.44 7.92
N LYS A 236 -9.90 1.23 8.87
CA LYS A 236 -9.64 2.67 9.03
C LYS A 236 -9.97 3.11 10.45
N SER A 237 -9.36 4.20 10.90
CA SER A 237 -9.84 4.98 12.04
C SER A 237 -10.03 6.45 11.64
N GLU A 238 -11.05 7.10 12.21
CA GLU A 238 -11.34 8.52 11.99
C GLU A 238 -11.99 9.12 13.23
N GLY A 239 -11.32 10.09 13.87
CA GLY A 239 -11.80 10.68 15.12
C GLY A 239 -12.00 9.62 16.20
N ASN A 240 -13.25 9.47 16.67
CA ASN A 240 -13.62 8.48 17.69
C ASN A 240 -14.15 7.16 17.11
N LYS A 241 -14.10 6.98 15.78
CA LYS A 241 -14.65 5.82 15.08
C LYS A 241 -13.55 4.90 14.57
N LEU A 242 -13.78 3.61 14.73
CA LEU A 242 -13.01 2.53 14.13
C LEU A 242 -13.90 1.81 13.12
N TYR A 243 -13.32 1.37 12.01
CA TYR A 243 -14.04 0.65 10.97
C TYR A 243 -13.46 -0.75 10.83
N PHE A 244 -14.28 -1.76 11.02
CA PHE A 244 -13.89 -3.17 10.92
C PHE A 244 -14.73 -3.87 9.86
N GLN A 245 -14.11 -4.80 9.12
CA GLN A 245 -14.88 -5.70 8.28
C GLN A 245 -15.48 -6.79 9.17
N ASP A 246 -16.80 -6.90 9.16
CA ASP A 246 -17.51 -8.03 9.76
C ASP A 246 -17.45 -9.23 8.78
N GLN A 247 -16.93 -10.35 9.25
CA GLN A 247 -16.74 -11.58 8.50
C GLN A 247 -17.82 -12.61 8.75
N TRP A 248 -18.76 -12.34 9.66
CA TRP A 248 -19.86 -13.27 9.92
C TRP A 248 -20.60 -13.52 8.61
N LEU A 249 -20.59 -14.77 8.17
CA LEU A 249 -21.19 -15.16 6.90
C LEU A 249 -22.71 -15.10 7.04
N ASP A 250 -23.37 -14.45 6.09
CA ASP A 250 -24.83 -14.57 5.96
C ASP A 250 -25.14 -16.05 5.69
N ALA A 251 -26.04 -16.63 6.49
CA ALA A 251 -26.30 -18.08 6.49
C ALA A 251 -26.69 -18.66 5.11
N ASP A 252 -27.23 -17.82 4.22
CA ASP A 252 -27.83 -18.22 2.96
C ASP A 252 -26.97 -17.92 1.71
N TYR A 253 -25.80 -17.26 1.86
CA TYR A 253 -24.88 -16.87 0.75
C TYR A 253 -25.57 -16.32 -0.51
N VAL A 254 -26.64 -15.54 -0.32
CA VAL A 254 -27.44 -15.01 -1.42
C VAL A 254 -26.84 -13.75 -2.05
N GLU A 255 -25.77 -13.19 -1.48
CA GLU A 255 -25.15 -11.94 -1.96
C GLU A 255 -23.63 -11.90 -1.68
N THR A 256 -22.83 -11.31 -2.58
CA THR A 256 -21.43 -10.95 -2.31
C THR A 256 -21.48 -9.56 -1.71
N ALA A 257 -21.24 -9.43 -0.41
CA ALA A 257 -21.25 -8.13 0.25
C ALA A 257 -20.05 -7.92 1.16
N ALA A 258 -19.59 -6.68 1.23
CA ALA A 258 -18.70 -6.23 2.30
C ALA A 258 -19.56 -5.69 3.46
N ASN A 259 -19.46 -6.32 4.63
CA ASN A 259 -20.09 -5.84 5.86
C ASN A 259 -19.07 -5.03 6.66
N ILE A 260 -19.43 -3.80 7.05
CA ILE A 260 -18.54 -2.88 7.78
C ILE A 260 -19.25 -2.35 9.02
N ASP A 261 -18.61 -2.56 10.17
CA ASP A 261 -19.04 -2.04 11.45
C ASP A 261 -18.28 -0.78 11.84
N GLU A 262 -19.01 0.26 12.25
CA GLU A 262 -18.47 1.41 12.97
C GLU A 262 -18.45 1.14 14.46
N VAL A 263 -17.26 1.17 15.06
CA VAL A 263 -17.05 0.92 16.48
C VAL A 263 -16.57 2.19 17.16
N ASP A 264 -17.20 2.56 18.27
CA ASP A 264 -16.73 3.67 19.10
C ASP A 264 -15.43 3.26 19.83
N VAL A 265 -14.33 4.00 19.59
CA VAL A 265 -13.00 3.64 20.09
C VAL A 265 -12.90 3.60 21.63
N LYS A 266 -13.78 4.31 22.35
CA LYS A 266 -13.75 4.36 23.81
C LYS A 266 -14.53 3.23 24.45
N THR A 267 -15.66 2.86 23.86
CA THR A 267 -16.63 1.93 24.46
C THR A 267 -16.64 0.55 23.81
N GLY A 268 -16.12 0.42 22.59
CA GLY A 268 -16.20 -0.83 21.82
C GLY A 268 -17.60 -1.14 21.28
N LYS A 269 -18.56 -0.23 21.47
CA LYS A 269 -19.92 -0.41 21.00
C LYS A 269 -19.97 -0.24 19.48
N ILE A 270 -20.60 -1.19 18.80
CA ILE A 270 -20.98 -1.06 17.39
C ILE A 270 -22.08 0.02 17.32
N THR A 271 -21.77 1.11 16.64
CA THR A 271 -22.62 2.29 16.48
C THR A 271 -23.38 2.31 15.15
N ALA A 272 -22.87 1.60 14.14
CA ALA A 272 -23.54 1.37 12.87
C ALA A 272 -22.96 0.11 12.20
N SER A 273 -23.80 -0.59 11.45
CA SER A 273 -23.41 -1.71 10.58
C SER A 273 -23.93 -1.42 9.18
N LYS A 274 -23.06 -1.47 8.17
CA LYS A 274 -23.41 -1.17 6.77
C LYS A 274 -23.01 -2.34 5.88
N LYS A 275 -23.96 -2.76 5.03
CA LYS A 275 -23.79 -3.84 4.04
C LYS A 275 -23.64 -3.24 2.65
N PHE A 276 -22.54 -3.56 1.96
CA PHE A 276 -22.23 -3.08 0.61
C PHE A 276 -22.27 -4.25 -0.38
N VAL A 277 -23.42 -4.42 -1.03
CA VAL A 277 -23.69 -5.54 -1.95
C VAL A 277 -23.02 -5.30 -3.32
N ALA A 278 -22.04 -6.13 -3.66
CA ALA A 278 -21.36 -6.13 -4.96
C ALA A 278 -22.14 -6.93 -6.00
N LEU A 279 -22.59 -8.14 -5.64
CA LEU A 279 -23.35 -9.05 -6.51
C LEU A 279 -24.50 -9.68 -5.72
N LYS A 280 -25.57 -10.01 -6.44
CA LYS A 280 -26.68 -10.81 -5.91
C LYS A 280 -26.66 -12.18 -6.56
N ALA A 281 -26.95 -13.22 -5.79
CA ALA A 281 -27.06 -14.58 -6.29
C ALA A 281 -28.23 -14.65 -7.27
N ASP A 282 -27.93 -15.10 -8.47
CA ASP A 282 -28.90 -15.60 -9.45
C ASP A 282 -29.06 -17.11 -9.29
N ASP A 283 -27.99 -17.93 -9.33
CA ASP A 283 -28.09 -19.41 -9.17
C ASP A 283 -26.83 -20.15 -8.61
N ASN A 284 -25.72 -19.44 -8.30
CA ASN A 284 -24.45 -20.03 -7.83
C ASN A 284 -24.13 -19.61 -6.38
N PRO A 285 -23.35 -20.39 -5.60
CA PRO A 285 -22.91 -19.96 -4.27
C PRO A 285 -22.06 -18.70 -4.40
N VAL A 286 -22.47 -17.66 -3.68
CA VAL A 286 -21.84 -16.35 -3.76
C VAL A 286 -20.84 -16.22 -2.62
N TYR A 287 -19.56 -16.07 -2.94
CA TYR A 287 -18.50 -15.88 -1.96
C TYR A 287 -18.42 -14.42 -1.52
N PRO A 288 -18.04 -14.14 -0.26
CA PRO A 288 -17.76 -12.78 0.18
C PRO A 288 -16.57 -12.20 -0.59
N PRO A 289 -16.44 -10.86 -0.66
CA PRO A 289 -15.25 -10.24 -1.24
C PRO A 289 -14.00 -10.77 -0.53
N TYR A 290 -13.04 -11.28 -1.30
CA TYR A 290 -11.81 -11.85 -0.73
C TYR A 290 -10.89 -10.77 -0.13
N LYS A 291 -11.16 -9.50 -0.46
CA LYS A 291 -10.44 -8.35 0.09
C LYS A 291 -11.32 -7.11 0.12
N VAL A 292 -11.28 -6.41 1.26
CA VAL A 292 -11.93 -5.11 1.45
C VAL A 292 -10.88 -4.10 1.87
N VAL A 293 -10.89 -2.93 1.23
CA VAL A 293 -10.00 -1.81 1.56
C VAL A 293 -10.84 -0.54 1.68
N MET A 294 -10.55 0.28 2.70
CA MET A 294 -11.11 1.62 2.82
C MET A 294 -10.04 2.68 2.59
N ASN A 295 -10.36 3.69 1.78
CA ASN A 295 -9.55 4.90 1.64
C ASN A 295 -10.45 6.13 1.67
N GLY A 296 -10.32 6.96 2.69
CA GLY A 296 -11.29 8.02 2.94
C GLY A 296 -12.68 7.43 3.18
N ASN A 297 -13.65 7.79 2.32
CA ASN A 297 -15.02 7.26 2.36
C ASN A 297 -15.27 6.26 1.21
N ASP A 298 -14.25 5.91 0.42
CA ASP A 298 -14.39 4.86 -0.59
C ASP A 298 -14.16 3.48 0.06
N VAL A 299 -15.07 2.56 -0.24
CA VAL A 299 -14.96 1.13 0.08
C VAL A 299 -14.67 0.39 -1.21
N TYR A 300 -13.58 -0.37 -1.25
CA TYR A 300 -13.19 -1.21 -2.38
C TYR A 300 -13.38 -2.67 -1.98
N ALA A 301 -14.30 -3.38 -2.63
CA ALA A 301 -14.58 -4.79 -2.41
C ALA A 301 -14.17 -5.60 -3.65
N ALA A 302 -13.17 -6.47 -3.50
CA ALA A 302 -12.65 -7.28 -4.59
C ALA A 302 -13.38 -8.61 -4.70
N VAL A 303 -13.82 -8.94 -5.91
CA VAL A 303 -14.60 -10.14 -6.24
C VAL A 303 -13.86 -10.93 -7.30
N ALA A 304 -13.66 -12.22 -7.04
CA ALA A 304 -12.87 -13.09 -7.92
C ALA A 304 -13.52 -13.18 -9.31
N GLY A 305 -12.73 -13.01 -10.36
CA GLY A 305 -13.19 -13.06 -11.76
C GLY A 305 -13.90 -11.80 -12.28
N GLU A 306 -14.29 -10.88 -11.40
CA GLU A 306 -15.08 -9.69 -11.75
C GLU A 306 -14.27 -8.39 -11.68
N GLY A 307 -13.49 -8.23 -10.62
CA GLY A 307 -12.67 -7.03 -10.38
C GLY A 307 -12.97 -6.40 -9.03
N VAL A 308 -12.97 -5.07 -8.98
CA VAL A 308 -13.16 -4.31 -7.74
C VAL A 308 -14.39 -3.43 -7.82
N PHE A 309 -15.33 -3.65 -6.92
CA PHE A 309 -16.50 -2.80 -6.72
C PHE A 309 -16.14 -1.68 -5.75
N ARG A 310 -16.38 -0.44 -6.18
CA ARG A 310 -16.17 0.77 -5.40
C ARG A 310 -17.51 1.34 -4.94
N PHE A 311 -17.64 1.53 -3.64
CA PHE A 311 -18.79 2.15 -2.98
C PHE A 311 -18.36 3.45 -2.29
N ASN A 312 -19.31 4.36 -2.10
CA ASN A 312 -19.16 5.44 -1.13
C ASN A 312 -19.81 5.00 0.18
N TYR A 313 -19.04 5.04 1.25
CA TYR A 313 -19.44 4.61 2.59
C TYR A 313 -20.66 5.38 3.14
N ASP A 314 -20.78 6.67 2.82
CA ASP A 314 -21.87 7.53 3.29
C ASP A 314 -23.09 7.49 2.38
N ALA A 315 -22.95 6.92 1.18
CA ALA A 315 -24.08 6.70 0.31
C ALA A 315 -24.94 5.55 0.84
N ASP A 316 -26.25 5.66 0.65
CA ASP A 316 -27.14 4.54 0.89
C ASP A 316 -26.87 3.45 -0.18
N PRO A 317 -26.36 2.27 0.22
CA PRO A 317 -26.04 1.21 -0.71
C PRO A 317 -27.28 0.62 -1.40
N ALA A 318 -28.48 0.83 -0.86
CA ALA A 318 -29.73 0.46 -1.52
C ALA A 318 -30.10 1.39 -2.68
N VAL A 319 -29.54 2.61 -2.70
CA VAL A 319 -29.87 3.65 -3.68
C VAL A 319 -28.75 3.84 -4.70
N VAL A 320 -27.50 3.81 -4.25
CA VAL A 320 -26.33 4.07 -5.10
C VAL A 320 -25.67 2.76 -5.51
N LYS A 321 -25.73 2.47 -6.80
CA LYS A 321 -25.03 1.32 -7.38
C LYS A 321 -23.52 1.47 -7.25
N PRO A 322 -22.78 0.39 -6.96
CA PRO A 322 -21.32 0.44 -6.98
C PRO A 322 -20.77 0.72 -8.38
N GLU A 323 -19.61 1.34 -8.41
CA GLU A 323 -18.79 1.41 -9.61
C GLU A 323 -17.93 0.14 -9.74
N LEU A 324 -18.07 -0.60 -10.84
CA LEU A 324 -17.18 -1.71 -11.15
C LEU A 324 -15.92 -1.21 -11.89
N ILE A 325 -14.75 -1.55 -11.33
CA ILE A 325 -13.46 -1.47 -11.99
C ILE A 325 -13.11 -2.89 -12.44
N PRO A 326 -13.39 -3.25 -13.70
CA PRO A 326 -13.30 -4.63 -14.16
C PRO A 326 -11.84 -5.06 -14.30
N ASP A 327 -11.52 -6.19 -13.71
CA ASP A 327 -10.25 -6.89 -13.89
C ASP A 327 -10.39 -8.34 -13.47
N ARG A 328 -9.73 -9.25 -14.18
CA ARG A 328 -9.78 -10.68 -13.86
C ARG A 328 -8.60 -11.13 -13.00
N GLY A 329 -7.62 -10.27 -12.80
CA GLY A 329 -6.48 -10.48 -11.93
C GLY A 329 -6.80 -10.38 -10.44
N GLU A 330 -5.84 -10.76 -9.61
CA GLU A 330 -5.96 -10.69 -8.15
C GLU A 330 -5.62 -9.29 -7.64
N PHE A 331 -6.52 -8.64 -6.90
CA PHE A 331 -6.32 -7.31 -6.32
C PHE A 331 -5.33 -7.35 -5.15
N ILE A 332 -4.09 -6.93 -5.41
CA ILE A 332 -3.00 -7.02 -4.43
C ILE A 332 -2.78 -5.74 -3.63
N ALA A 333 -3.04 -4.55 -4.19
CA ALA A 333 -2.78 -3.31 -3.48
C ALA A 333 -3.49 -2.09 -4.10
N GLY A 334 -3.63 -1.04 -3.31
CA GLY A 334 -4.21 0.23 -3.72
C GLY A 334 -5.39 0.63 -2.84
N PRO A 335 -5.92 1.85 -3.01
CA PRO A 335 -5.51 2.84 -4.00
C PRO A 335 -4.12 3.46 -3.74
N TYR A 336 -3.31 3.58 -4.79
CA TYR A 336 -2.02 4.30 -4.76
C TYR A 336 -1.78 4.95 -6.12
N ASN A 337 -1.35 6.22 -6.18
CA ASN A 337 -1.18 6.94 -7.46
C ASN A 337 -2.45 6.92 -8.34
N GLY A 338 -3.64 6.94 -7.74
CA GLY A 338 -4.91 6.87 -8.46
C GLY A 338 -5.18 5.52 -9.16
N LYS A 339 -4.52 4.45 -8.73
CA LYS A 339 -4.58 3.12 -9.33
C LYS A 339 -4.88 2.02 -8.31
N LEU A 340 -5.49 0.94 -8.80
CA LEU A 340 -5.59 -0.36 -8.14
C LEU A 340 -4.65 -1.33 -8.86
N PHE A 341 -3.92 -2.14 -8.11
CA PHE A 341 -2.84 -3.00 -8.60
C PHE A 341 -3.25 -4.46 -8.51
N PHE A 342 -2.90 -5.21 -9.55
CA PHE A 342 -3.34 -6.59 -9.73
C PHE A 342 -2.17 -7.49 -10.13
N LEU A 343 -2.21 -8.75 -9.71
CA LEU A 343 -1.49 -9.84 -10.37
C LEU A 343 -2.30 -10.33 -11.56
N GLY A 344 -1.64 -10.89 -12.59
CA GLY A 344 -2.33 -11.53 -13.71
C GLY A 344 -3.19 -12.72 -13.28
N GLU A 345 -4.08 -13.19 -14.17
CA GLU A 345 -4.97 -14.34 -13.92
C GLU A 345 -4.21 -15.64 -13.59
N ASP A 346 -3.03 -15.81 -14.16
CA ASP A 346 -2.11 -16.93 -13.89
C ASP A 346 -1.16 -16.65 -12.70
N SER A 347 -1.49 -15.63 -11.90
CA SER A 347 -0.66 -15.05 -10.85
C SER A 347 0.70 -14.54 -11.34
N ARG A 348 0.89 -14.30 -12.64
CA ARG A 348 2.12 -13.76 -13.21
C ARG A 348 1.97 -12.31 -13.65
N GLY A 349 3.08 -11.59 -13.57
CA GLY A 349 3.14 -10.18 -13.89
C GLY A 349 2.30 -9.30 -12.99
N ILE A 350 2.39 -8.00 -13.21
CA ILE A 350 1.67 -6.98 -12.45
C ILE A 350 1.12 -5.95 -13.42
N HIS A 351 -0.11 -5.52 -13.16
CA HIS A 351 -0.74 -4.42 -13.88
C HIS A 351 -1.54 -3.56 -12.91
N ALA A 352 -2.08 -2.47 -13.44
CA ALA A 352 -3.00 -1.64 -12.69
C ALA A 352 -4.19 -1.19 -13.53
N ARG A 353 -5.27 -0.87 -12.83
CA ARG A 353 -6.41 -0.10 -13.34
C ARG A 353 -6.39 1.27 -12.73
N LYS A 354 -6.49 2.31 -13.55
CA LYS A 354 -6.73 3.66 -13.04
C LYS A 354 -8.16 3.73 -12.50
N ILE A 355 -8.33 4.35 -11.34
CA ILE A 355 -9.64 4.42 -10.67
C ILE A 355 -10.62 5.30 -11.46
N VAL A 356 -10.12 6.37 -12.11
CA VAL A 356 -10.97 7.40 -12.74
C VAL A 356 -11.49 6.98 -14.12
N ASP A 357 -10.60 6.53 -15.00
CA ASP A 357 -10.93 6.22 -16.40
C ASP A 357 -10.93 4.71 -16.70
N ARG A 358 -10.64 3.88 -15.68
CA ARG A 358 -10.56 2.41 -15.75
C ARG A 358 -9.50 1.87 -16.72
N SER A 359 -8.64 2.76 -17.23
CA SER A 359 -7.62 2.37 -18.19
C SER A 359 -6.59 1.43 -17.56
N TYR A 360 -6.16 0.47 -18.37
CA TYR A 360 -5.13 -0.48 -18.02
C TYR A 360 -3.74 0.17 -18.06
N VAL A 361 -2.90 -0.16 -17.09
CA VAL A 361 -1.50 0.26 -17.03
C VAL A 361 -0.66 -1.00 -16.89
N ASN A 362 0.11 -1.30 -17.93
CA ASN A 362 1.04 -2.41 -17.92
C ASN A 362 2.34 -2.04 -17.19
N TYR A 363 2.84 -2.91 -16.32
CA TYR A 363 4.18 -2.78 -15.75
C TYR A 363 5.11 -3.73 -16.48
N ASN A 364 6.00 -3.17 -17.31
CA ASN A 364 6.88 -3.97 -18.16
C ASN A 364 7.94 -4.67 -17.30
N GLY A 365 8.14 -5.97 -17.52
CA GLY A 365 9.23 -6.74 -16.91
C GLY A 365 8.74 -7.91 -16.06
N PRO A 366 8.03 -7.68 -14.94
CA PRO A 366 7.50 -8.77 -14.12
C PRO A 366 6.62 -9.73 -14.94
N ASP A 367 6.97 -11.00 -14.96
CA ASP A 367 6.36 -12.08 -15.76
C ASP A 367 6.21 -13.40 -14.98
N ASN A 368 6.35 -13.34 -13.66
CA ASN A 368 6.39 -14.48 -12.73
C ASN A 368 5.73 -14.07 -11.40
N PRO A 369 5.27 -14.99 -10.52
CA PRO A 369 4.56 -14.63 -9.30
C PRO A 369 5.38 -13.72 -8.40
N ALA A 370 4.74 -12.64 -7.98
CA ALA A 370 5.32 -11.68 -7.05
C ALA A 370 5.21 -12.22 -5.62
N SER A 371 6.35 -12.31 -4.95
CA SER A 371 6.44 -12.66 -3.54
C SER A 371 6.38 -11.42 -2.64
N ARG A 372 6.69 -10.24 -3.19
CA ARG A 372 6.60 -8.95 -2.49
C ARG A 372 6.36 -7.83 -3.51
N VAL A 373 5.42 -6.94 -3.18
CA VAL A 373 5.17 -5.72 -3.94
C VAL A 373 5.10 -4.57 -2.95
N ASP A 374 6.02 -3.61 -3.06
CA ASP A 374 6.00 -2.38 -2.26
C ASP A 374 5.99 -1.15 -3.16
N MET A 375 5.22 -0.15 -2.75
CA MET A 375 5.17 1.15 -3.39
C MET A 375 5.75 2.20 -2.44
N ILE A 376 6.87 2.80 -2.83
CA ILE A 376 7.57 3.81 -2.02
C ILE A 376 7.89 4.97 -2.94
N GLN A 377 7.33 6.14 -2.64
CA GLN A 377 7.47 7.31 -3.51
C GLN A 377 7.08 6.97 -4.96
N SER A 378 7.86 7.34 -5.97
CA SER A 378 7.55 6.99 -7.37
C SER A 378 7.90 5.55 -7.73
N GLY A 379 8.48 4.79 -6.81
CA GLY A 379 8.89 3.41 -7.01
C GLY A 379 7.75 2.40 -6.81
N LEU A 380 7.64 1.46 -7.75
CA LEU A 380 7.00 0.16 -7.60
C LEU A 380 8.10 -0.90 -7.61
N TYR A 381 8.27 -1.62 -6.50
CA TYR A 381 9.32 -2.61 -6.33
C TYR A 381 8.69 -3.99 -6.21
N VAL A 382 9.17 -4.92 -7.03
CA VAL A 382 8.56 -6.24 -7.19
C VAL A 382 9.63 -7.29 -7.02
N GLY A 383 9.54 -8.10 -5.97
CA GLY A 383 10.36 -9.31 -5.81
C GLY A 383 9.58 -10.52 -6.25
N GLN A 384 10.13 -11.30 -7.17
CA GLN A 384 9.49 -12.49 -7.73
C GLN A 384 10.06 -13.79 -7.16
N SER A 385 9.25 -14.83 -7.23
CA SER A 385 9.55 -16.17 -6.73
C SER A 385 10.72 -16.89 -7.43
N ASP A 386 11.22 -16.39 -8.57
CA ASP A 386 12.45 -16.87 -9.23
C ASP A 386 13.73 -16.14 -8.81
N GLY A 387 13.63 -15.18 -7.88
CA GLY A 387 14.76 -14.36 -7.45
C GLY A 387 14.92 -13.04 -8.20
N THR A 388 14.13 -12.76 -9.23
CA THR A 388 14.19 -11.49 -9.95
C THR A 388 13.53 -10.38 -9.13
N VAL A 389 14.18 -9.23 -9.05
CA VAL A 389 13.64 -8.02 -8.44
C VAL A 389 13.56 -6.92 -9.48
N TYR A 390 12.41 -6.29 -9.64
CA TYR A 390 12.21 -5.14 -10.51
C TYR A 390 12.03 -3.85 -9.71
N ALA A 391 12.60 -2.75 -10.23
CA ALA A 391 12.32 -1.41 -9.77
C ALA A 391 11.72 -0.60 -10.92
N LEU A 392 10.45 -0.23 -10.79
CA LEU A 392 9.67 0.44 -11.81
C LEU A 392 9.17 1.80 -11.33
N ASN A 393 8.85 2.68 -12.26
CA ASN A 393 8.08 3.89 -11.97
C ASN A 393 6.58 3.54 -11.91
N VAL A 394 5.96 3.79 -10.76
CA VAL A 394 4.56 3.47 -10.47
C VAL A 394 3.56 4.25 -11.33
N SER A 395 3.90 5.45 -11.80
CA SER A 395 3.01 6.27 -12.62
C SER A 395 3.02 5.83 -14.08
N THR A 396 4.21 5.55 -14.61
CA THR A 396 4.44 5.32 -16.05
C THR A 396 4.49 3.85 -16.45
N GLY A 397 4.72 2.93 -15.50
CA GLY A 397 4.92 1.51 -15.79
C GLY A 397 6.34 1.16 -16.27
N LYS A 398 7.23 2.15 -16.39
CA LYS A 398 8.59 1.96 -16.90
C LYS A 398 9.47 1.26 -15.86
N ALA A 399 9.96 0.07 -16.17
CA ALA A 399 11.05 -0.55 -15.43
C ALA A 399 12.36 0.22 -15.66
N LEU A 400 13.03 0.60 -14.56
CA LEU A 400 14.32 1.31 -14.62
C LEU A 400 15.50 0.35 -14.49
N PHE A 401 15.36 -0.70 -13.66
CA PHE A 401 16.31 -1.79 -13.61
C PHE A 401 15.64 -3.06 -13.08
N ARG A 402 16.34 -4.18 -13.30
CA ARG A 402 16.08 -5.46 -12.63
C ARG A 402 17.34 -5.93 -11.92
N ALA A 403 17.20 -6.79 -10.94
CA ALA A 403 18.30 -7.41 -10.22
C ALA A 403 18.02 -8.91 -10.03
N GLN A 404 19.09 -9.69 -9.91
CA GLN A 404 18.97 -11.12 -9.62
C GLN A 404 19.40 -11.39 -8.18
N THR A 405 18.50 -11.99 -7.42
CA THR A 405 18.76 -12.59 -6.11
C THR A 405 18.66 -14.13 -6.21
N LYS A 406 18.95 -14.81 -5.11
CA LYS A 406 18.78 -16.28 -4.99
C LYS A 406 17.58 -16.66 -4.13
N ALA A 407 16.75 -15.70 -3.76
CA ALA A 407 15.67 -15.87 -2.79
C ALA A 407 14.32 -15.97 -3.49
N ARG A 408 13.37 -16.65 -2.87
CA ARG A 408 11.98 -16.70 -3.32
C ARG A 408 11.05 -15.86 -2.47
N SER A 409 11.52 -15.44 -1.29
CA SER A 409 10.76 -14.62 -0.34
C SER A 409 11.53 -13.36 0.03
N TYR A 410 10.82 -12.27 0.26
CA TYR A 410 11.41 -10.97 0.52
C TYR A 410 10.75 -10.32 1.74
N GLY A 411 11.58 -9.64 2.54
CA GLY A 411 11.09 -8.69 3.54
C GLY A 411 10.60 -7.40 2.87
N ALA A 412 10.17 -6.44 3.70
CA ALA A 412 9.77 -5.13 3.20
C ALA A 412 10.95 -4.44 2.48
N PHE A 413 10.70 -3.96 1.26
CA PHE A 413 11.65 -3.10 0.56
C PHE A 413 11.73 -1.74 1.25
N GLN A 414 12.92 -1.17 1.28
CA GLN A 414 13.18 0.12 1.91
C GLN A 414 14.04 0.99 1.01
N VAL A 415 13.89 2.30 1.14
CA VAL A 415 14.72 3.29 0.44
C VAL A 415 15.43 4.14 1.46
N GLU A 416 16.76 4.20 1.40
CA GLU A 416 17.56 5.01 2.31
C GLU A 416 18.94 5.33 1.71
N GLY A 417 19.47 6.53 1.97
CA GLY A 417 20.80 6.92 1.50
C GLY A 417 21.01 6.80 -0.01
N GLY A 418 19.95 6.99 -0.81
CA GLY A 418 20.00 6.81 -2.27
C GLY A 418 20.08 5.35 -2.74
N MET A 419 19.67 4.40 -1.89
CA MET A 419 19.69 2.97 -2.19
C MET A 419 18.30 2.35 -2.05
N LEU A 420 17.98 1.40 -2.92
CA LEU A 420 16.95 0.40 -2.68
C LEU A 420 17.56 -0.75 -1.88
N LEU A 421 17.01 -1.00 -0.70
CA LEU A 421 17.35 -2.10 0.19
C LEU A 421 16.38 -3.25 -0.05
N VAL A 422 16.93 -4.37 -0.52
CA VAL A 422 16.20 -5.60 -0.87
C VAL A 422 16.59 -6.67 0.14
N GLN A 423 15.71 -6.91 1.11
CA GLN A 423 15.83 -8.06 1.98
C GLN A 423 15.28 -9.30 1.26
N ALA A 424 16.16 -10.24 0.93
CA ALA A 424 15.85 -11.47 0.22
C ALA A 424 16.28 -12.65 1.12
N GLU A 425 15.32 -13.23 1.85
CA GLU A 425 15.58 -14.23 2.91
C GLU A 425 16.70 -13.79 3.86
N SER A 426 17.79 -14.56 3.95
CA SER A 426 18.95 -14.34 4.82
C SER A 426 19.99 -13.39 4.22
N GLN A 427 19.63 -12.60 3.20
CA GLN A 427 20.55 -11.67 2.53
C GLN A 427 19.91 -10.31 2.34
N LEU A 428 20.70 -9.26 2.54
CA LEU A 428 20.36 -7.88 2.23
C LEU A 428 21.20 -7.41 1.07
N TYR A 429 20.54 -6.87 0.05
CA TYR A 429 21.18 -6.25 -1.12
C TYR A 429 20.86 -4.77 -1.14
N ALA A 430 21.85 -3.94 -1.48
CA ALA A 430 21.64 -2.52 -1.69
C ALA A 430 21.95 -2.14 -3.13
N TYR A 431 20.93 -1.71 -3.87
CA TYR A 431 21.04 -1.27 -5.26
C TYR A 431 20.96 0.25 -5.33
N PRO A 432 21.82 0.94 -6.12
CA PRO A 432 21.70 2.38 -6.33
C PRO A 432 20.30 2.73 -6.83
N LEU A 433 19.64 3.67 -6.17
CA LEU A 433 18.28 4.06 -6.52
C LEU A 433 18.30 5.13 -7.62
N PRO A 434 17.64 4.91 -8.77
CA PRO A 434 17.47 5.96 -9.76
C PRO A 434 16.75 7.18 -9.18
N SER A 435 17.23 8.38 -9.49
CA SER A 435 16.67 9.64 -8.95
C SER A 435 15.21 9.87 -9.33
N GLU A 436 14.72 9.22 -10.39
CA GLU A 436 13.31 9.23 -10.77
C GLU A 436 12.41 8.55 -9.72
N LEU A 437 12.87 7.46 -9.10
CA LEU A 437 12.08 6.71 -8.10
C LEU A 437 12.12 7.36 -6.71
N ALA A 438 13.20 8.11 -6.43
CA ALA A 438 13.38 8.84 -5.18
C ALA A 438 12.45 10.06 -5.03
N LYS A 439 11.75 10.45 -6.10
CA LYS A 439 10.77 11.54 -6.07
C LYS A 439 9.45 11.01 -5.53
N PRO A 440 8.70 11.76 -4.71
CA PRO A 440 7.34 11.39 -4.35
C PRO A 440 6.55 10.99 -5.60
N ALA A 441 5.80 9.89 -5.53
CA ALA A 441 4.86 9.55 -6.59
C ALA A 441 3.99 10.79 -6.82
N ALA A 442 3.85 11.21 -8.07
CA ALA A 442 2.83 12.19 -8.41
C ALA A 442 1.47 11.56 -8.06
N GLY A 443 0.95 11.82 -6.85
CA GLY A 443 -0.20 11.14 -6.24
C GLY A 443 0.11 9.99 -5.25
N GLY A 444 1.27 9.97 -4.59
CA GLY A 444 1.65 8.93 -3.61
C GLY A 444 1.09 9.11 -2.19
N SER A 445 -0.02 8.42 -1.91
CA SER A 445 -0.59 7.96 -0.63
C SER A 445 -0.68 8.90 0.58
N ALA A 446 -1.90 9.38 0.79
CA ALA A 446 -2.67 9.56 2.02
C ALA A 446 -3.87 10.39 1.56
N ALA A 447 -5.10 10.09 2.00
CA ALA A 447 -6.29 10.93 1.75
C ALA A 447 -5.87 12.39 1.52
N GLY A 448 -5.94 12.85 0.26
CA GLY A 448 -5.17 14.01 -0.21
C GLY A 448 -5.31 15.17 0.76
N ALA A 449 -4.32 15.33 1.64
CA ALA A 449 -4.37 16.37 2.66
C ALA A 449 -4.32 17.67 1.87
N PHE A 450 -5.44 18.39 1.86
CA PHE A 450 -5.53 19.65 1.16
C PHE A 450 -4.40 20.55 1.64
N ALA A 451 -3.45 20.84 0.74
CA ALA A 451 -2.36 21.75 1.02
C ALA A 451 -2.76 23.15 0.57
N LYS A 452 -2.42 24.16 1.37
CA LYS A 452 -2.58 25.55 0.96
C LYS A 452 -1.68 25.83 -0.24
N SER A 453 -2.23 26.44 -1.28
CA SER A 453 -1.50 26.85 -2.47
C SER A 453 -1.35 28.37 -2.52
N ASP A 454 -0.16 28.83 -2.87
CA ASP A 454 0.12 30.25 -3.13
C ASP A 454 -0.35 30.71 -4.53
N ALA A 455 -1.05 29.84 -5.26
CA ALA A 455 -1.56 30.19 -6.57
C ALA A 455 -2.60 31.30 -6.48
N LYS A 456 -2.51 32.23 -7.43
CA LYS A 456 -3.51 33.28 -7.59
C LYS A 456 -4.63 32.79 -8.50
N VAL A 457 -5.83 33.33 -8.33
CA VAL A 457 -6.95 33.11 -9.25
C VAL A 457 -7.33 34.44 -9.87
N THR A 458 -7.54 34.44 -11.17
CA THR A 458 -8.05 35.60 -11.92
C THR A 458 -9.35 35.22 -12.61
N LEU A 459 -10.28 36.17 -12.68
CA LEU A 459 -11.51 36.09 -13.45
C LEU A 459 -11.51 37.24 -14.46
N ASP A 460 -11.57 36.92 -15.75
CA ASP A 460 -11.51 37.88 -16.86
C ASP A 460 -10.32 38.86 -16.72
N GLY A 461 -9.16 38.32 -16.34
CA GLY A 461 -7.91 39.07 -16.15
C GLY A 461 -7.80 39.87 -14.84
N LYS A 462 -8.85 39.92 -14.02
CA LYS A 462 -8.84 40.60 -12.71
C LYS A 462 -8.65 39.61 -11.57
N ALA A 463 -7.96 40.01 -10.49
CA ALA A 463 -7.78 39.15 -9.33
C ALA A 463 -9.14 38.77 -8.71
N LEU A 464 -9.38 37.48 -8.49
CA LEU A 464 -10.59 36.99 -7.85
C LEU A 464 -10.40 37.04 -6.32
N PRO A 465 -11.17 37.87 -5.58
CA PRO A 465 -11.06 37.94 -4.13
C PRO A 465 -11.59 36.65 -3.51
N LEU A 466 -10.76 35.97 -2.74
CA LEU A 466 -11.16 34.80 -1.96
C LEU A 466 -11.62 35.25 -0.57
N ARG A 467 -12.64 34.59 -0.01
CA ARG A 467 -13.11 34.87 1.35
C ARG A 467 -11.95 34.77 2.36
N VAL A 468 -11.93 35.67 3.34
CA VAL A 468 -10.88 35.73 4.37
C VAL A 468 -10.76 34.38 5.09
N GLY A 469 -9.55 33.80 5.10
CA GLY A 469 -9.28 32.47 5.66
C GLY A 469 -9.47 31.29 4.69
N ALA A 470 -10.00 31.50 3.48
CA ALA A 470 -10.20 30.48 2.46
C ALA A 470 -9.25 30.73 1.27
N GLY A 471 -8.08 30.07 1.27
CA GLY A 471 -7.11 30.15 0.17
C GLY A 471 -7.42 29.15 -0.96
N VAL A 472 -6.61 29.16 -2.03
CA VAL A 472 -6.64 28.06 -3.00
C VAL A 472 -6.00 26.84 -2.35
N MET A 473 -6.60 25.67 -2.54
CA MET A 473 -6.03 24.42 -2.05
C MET A 473 -5.54 23.58 -3.21
N SER A 474 -4.58 22.71 -2.96
CA SER A 474 -4.14 21.71 -3.92
C SER A 474 -4.23 20.32 -3.30
N ALA A 475 -4.80 19.39 -4.04
CA ALA A 475 -4.77 17.96 -3.73
C ALA A 475 -4.68 17.19 -5.06
N ASP A 476 -3.89 16.12 -5.11
CA ASP A 476 -3.79 15.21 -6.26
C ASP A 476 -3.66 15.91 -7.63
N ASN A 477 -2.70 16.85 -7.73
CA ASN A 477 -2.43 17.62 -8.94
C ASN A 477 -3.62 18.43 -9.48
N ARG A 478 -4.59 18.74 -8.61
CA ARG A 478 -5.74 19.58 -8.91
C ARG A 478 -5.72 20.81 -8.02
N MET A 479 -6.27 21.88 -8.55
CA MET A 479 -6.47 23.12 -7.83
C MET A 479 -7.93 23.19 -7.39
N PHE A 480 -8.13 23.54 -6.13
CA PHE A 480 -9.44 23.62 -5.50
C PHE A 480 -9.70 25.06 -5.09
N ILE A 481 -10.89 25.52 -5.42
CA ILE A 481 -11.34 26.86 -5.08
C ILE A 481 -12.47 26.76 -4.05
N PRO A 482 -12.55 27.68 -3.07
CA PRO A 482 -13.72 27.79 -2.23
C PRO A 482 -14.94 28.05 -3.12
N PHE A 483 -15.92 27.15 -3.04
CA PHE A 483 -17.11 27.12 -3.88
C PHE A 483 -17.79 28.49 -3.96
N ARG A 484 -18.02 29.13 -2.80
CA ARG A 484 -18.67 30.45 -2.72
C ARG A 484 -17.88 31.56 -3.39
N SER A 485 -16.55 31.52 -3.34
CA SER A 485 -15.72 32.58 -3.93
C SER A 485 -15.91 32.67 -5.44
N LEU A 486 -16.01 31.53 -6.13
CA LEU A 486 -16.20 31.53 -7.59
C LEU A 486 -17.67 31.81 -7.98
N THR A 487 -18.65 31.26 -7.26
CA THR A 487 -20.07 31.51 -7.56
C THR A 487 -20.46 32.96 -7.34
N GLU A 488 -19.98 33.58 -6.25
CA GLU A 488 -20.20 35.00 -5.96
C GLU A 488 -19.53 35.89 -7.02
N ALA A 489 -18.28 35.59 -7.40
CA ALA A 489 -17.55 36.35 -8.42
C ALA A 489 -18.20 36.25 -9.81
N LEU A 490 -18.83 35.13 -10.13
CA LEU A 490 -19.57 34.94 -11.39
C LEU A 490 -21.00 35.48 -11.32
N GLY A 491 -21.55 35.74 -10.14
CA GLY A 491 -22.96 36.11 -9.96
C GLY A 491 -23.93 34.94 -10.14
N ALA A 492 -23.47 33.71 -9.87
CA ALA A 492 -24.33 32.52 -9.92
C ALA A 492 -25.30 32.49 -8.73
N LYS A 493 -26.54 32.05 -8.97
CA LYS A 493 -27.53 31.83 -7.89
C LYS A 493 -27.24 30.48 -7.21
N VAL A 494 -27.30 30.45 -5.88
CA VAL A 494 -26.97 29.27 -5.07
C VAL A 494 -28.10 29.00 -4.09
N ALA A 495 -28.61 27.77 -4.07
CA ALA A 495 -29.62 27.30 -3.12
C ALA A 495 -29.14 26.02 -2.43
N TYR A 496 -29.21 25.97 -1.09
CA TYR A 496 -28.86 24.79 -0.30
C TYR A 496 -30.12 24.06 0.16
N ASP A 497 -30.18 22.76 -0.08
CA ASP A 497 -31.20 21.88 0.46
C ASP A 497 -30.64 21.08 1.64
N ALA A 498 -31.15 21.36 2.83
CA ALA A 498 -30.71 20.72 4.06
C ALA A 498 -31.08 19.23 4.15
N LYS A 499 -32.14 18.79 3.45
CA LYS A 499 -32.56 17.38 3.45
C LYS A 499 -31.63 16.53 2.60
N THR A 500 -31.32 17.01 1.40
CA THR A 500 -30.46 16.28 0.46
C THR A 500 -28.97 16.63 0.61
N LYS A 501 -28.64 17.60 1.47
CA LYS A 501 -27.29 18.16 1.66
C LYS A 501 -26.63 18.62 0.35
N ARG A 502 -27.45 19.03 -0.61
CA ARG A 502 -27.02 19.47 -1.95
C ARG A 502 -27.10 20.98 -2.08
N THR A 503 -26.16 21.53 -2.81
CA THR A 503 -26.11 22.92 -3.22
C THR A 503 -26.38 23.02 -4.71
N THR A 504 -27.53 23.58 -5.09
CA THR A 504 -27.92 23.85 -6.47
C THR A 504 -27.36 25.20 -6.92
N VAL A 505 -26.70 25.22 -8.08
CA VAL A 505 -26.12 26.38 -8.73
C VAL A 505 -26.87 26.66 -10.02
N THR A 506 -27.17 27.93 -10.28
CA THR A 506 -27.73 28.41 -11.54
C THR A 506 -26.87 29.55 -12.08
N TYR A 507 -26.32 29.36 -13.28
CA TYR A 507 -25.51 30.35 -13.98
C TYR A 507 -25.83 30.36 -15.48
N GLY A 508 -26.39 31.46 -15.97
CA GLY A 508 -26.96 31.51 -17.32
C GLY A 508 -28.06 30.44 -17.49
N THR A 509 -27.93 29.60 -18.51
CA THR A 509 -28.82 28.45 -18.78
C THR A 509 -28.39 27.16 -18.07
N ARG A 510 -27.26 27.17 -17.35
CA ARG A 510 -26.69 25.97 -16.72
C ARG A 510 -27.21 25.84 -15.30
N VAL A 511 -27.79 24.69 -14.99
CA VAL A 511 -28.25 24.32 -13.65
C VAL A 511 -27.59 23.01 -13.24
N PHE A 512 -26.95 23.00 -12.08
CA PHE A 512 -26.40 21.78 -11.52
C PHE A 512 -26.43 21.77 -9.99
N SER A 513 -26.42 20.59 -9.37
CA SER A 513 -26.25 20.47 -7.92
C SER A 513 -25.01 19.68 -7.54
N ILE A 514 -24.32 20.12 -6.50
CA ILE A 514 -23.15 19.46 -5.92
C ILE A 514 -23.37 19.18 -4.43
N ALA A 515 -22.71 18.17 -3.89
CA ALA A 515 -22.70 17.90 -2.45
C ALA A 515 -21.28 17.60 -1.97
N ASP A 516 -21.04 17.88 -0.70
CA ASP A 516 -19.82 17.48 0.00
C ASP A 516 -19.64 15.95 -0.10
N GLY A 517 -18.43 15.49 -0.41
CA GLY A 517 -18.09 14.08 -0.61
C GLY A 517 -18.64 13.44 -1.89
N SER A 518 -19.49 14.13 -2.67
CA SER A 518 -20.14 13.53 -3.84
C SER A 518 -19.20 13.48 -5.07
N PRO A 519 -19.01 12.31 -5.70
CA PRO A 519 -18.10 12.18 -6.85
C PRO A 519 -18.70 12.69 -8.17
N PHE A 520 -19.91 13.25 -8.15
CA PHE A 520 -20.60 13.78 -9.32
C PHE A 520 -21.43 15.01 -8.97
N ALA A 521 -21.60 15.90 -9.95
CA ALA A 521 -22.67 16.88 -9.96
C ALA A 521 -23.93 16.28 -10.61
N LEU A 522 -25.11 16.81 -10.29
CA LEU A 522 -26.32 16.52 -11.08
C LEU A 522 -26.60 17.69 -12.00
N THR A 523 -26.59 17.46 -13.31
CA THR A 523 -26.97 18.40 -14.38
C THR A 523 -28.21 17.85 -15.07
N ASP A 524 -29.33 18.57 -15.05
CA ASP A 524 -30.59 18.14 -15.67
C ASP A 524 -31.03 16.71 -15.27
N GLY A 525 -30.87 16.38 -13.99
CA GLY A 525 -31.19 15.06 -13.43
C GLY A 525 -30.20 13.94 -13.79
N LYS A 526 -29.16 14.22 -14.57
CA LYS A 526 -28.09 13.27 -14.94
C LYS A 526 -26.82 13.52 -14.13
N GLN A 527 -26.07 12.46 -13.88
CA GLN A 527 -24.78 12.55 -13.21
C GLN A 527 -23.70 13.04 -14.17
N ALA A 528 -23.00 14.10 -13.78
CA ALA A 528 -21.78 14.59 -14.39
C ALA A 528 -20.62 14.29 -13.44
N ALA A 529 -19.73 13.36 -13.82
CA ALA A 529 -18.62 12.95 -12.99
C ALA A 529 -17.67 14.12 -12.69
N LEU A 530 -17.21 14.22 -11.45
CA LEU A 530 -16.19 15.17 -11.03
C LEU A 530 -14.83 14.45 -11.02
N SER A 531 -13.77 15.16 -11.39
CA SER A 531 -12.42 14.61 -11.33
C SER A 531 -11.95 14.37 -9.89
N TYR A 532 -12.60 15.02 -8.90
CA TYR A 532 -12.41 14.81 -7.47
C TYR A 532 -13.65 15.31 -6.68
N SER A 533 -14.02 14.61 -5.61
CA SER A 533 -15.20 14.96 -4.79
C SER A 533 -15.03 16.31 -4.08
N PRO A 534 -16.06 17.19 -4.05
CA PRO A 534 -16.03 18.37 -3.21
C PRO A 534 -15.78 18.03 -1.75
N ALA A 535 -15.07 18.89 -1.01
CA ALA A 535 -14.73 18.66 0.39
C ALA A 535 -14.92 19.92 1.24
N THR A 536 -15.51 19.80 2.43
CA THR A 536 -15.60 20.91 3.38
C THR A 536 -14.31 21.04 4.21
N LEU A 537 -13.64 22.18 4.12
CA LEU A 537 -12.46 22.55 4.92
C LEU A 537 -12.75 23.83 5.69
N ASN A 538 -12.58 23.81 7.01
CA ASN A 538 -12.82 24.96 7.89
C ASN A 538 -14.19 25.63 7.63
N GLY A 539 -15.25 24.83 7.43
CA GLY A 539 -16.60 25.31 7.17
C GLY A 539 -16.85 25.84 5.75
N SER A 540 -15.89 25.71 4.82
CA SER A 540 -16.03 26.12 3.42
C SER A 540 -15.94 24.91 2.49
N LEU A 541 -16.88 24.77 1.56
CA LEU A 541 -16.86 23.73 0.52
C LEU A 541 -15.81 24.06 -0.55
N TYR A 542 -14.95 23.11 -0.90
CA TYR A 542 -13.92 23.22 -1.94
C TYR A 542 -14.25 22.30 -3.11
N VAL A 543 -14.06 22.79 -4.34
CA VAL A 543 -14.38 22.06 -5.59
C VAL A 543 -13.18 22.15 -6.54
N PRO A 544 -12.87 21.09 -7.32
CA PRO A 544 -11.85 21.18 -8.37
C PRO A 544 -12.19 22.27 -9.37
N ILE A 545 -11.30 23.25 -9.53
CA ILE A 545 -11.58 24.46 -10.31
C ILE A 545 -11.85 24.16 -11.78
N LYS A 546 -11.23 23.12 -12.34
CA LYS A 546 -11.46 22.72 -13.73
C LYS A 546 -12.87 22.15 -13.92
N ASP A 547 -13.26 21.17 -13.12
CA ASP A 547 -14.60 20.56 -13.22
C ASP A 547 -15.69 21.59 -12.95
N PHE A 548 -15.43 22.49 -12.00
CA PHE A 548 -16.34 23.57 -11.70
C PHE A 548 -16.48 24.53 -12.88
N GLY A 549 -15.37 24.83 -13.56
CA GLY A 549 -15.36 25.59 -14.81
C GLY A 549 -16.19 24.93 -15.91
N ASP A 550 -16.03 23.61 -16.11
CA ASP A 550 -16.77 22.83 -17.10
C ASP A 550 -18.29 22.85 -16.82
N LEU A 551 -18.69 22.73 -15.55
CA LEU A 551 -20.09 22.83 -15.10
C LEU A 551 -20.66 24.23 -15.34
N LEU A 552 -19.90 25.26 -15.01
CA LEU A 552 -20.28 26.68 -15.18
C LEU A 552 -20.19 27.15 -16.63
N GLY A 553 -19.52 26.41 -17.52
CA GLY A 553 -19.27 26.83 -18.89
C GLY A 553 -18.27 27.99 -18.99
N VAL A 554 -17.29 28.03 -18.09
CA VAL A 554 -16.19 29.01 -18.11
C VAL A 554 -14.87 28.31 -18.42
N GLN A 555 -13.98 28.98 -19.12
CA GLN A 555 -12.67 28.44 -19.46
C GLN A 555 -11.73 28.57 -18.26
N VAL A 556 -11.02 27.49 -17.94
CA VAL A 556 -10.03 27.46 -16.85
C VAL A 556 -8.68 27.04 -17.41
N LYS A 557 -7.67 27.89 -17.24
CA LYS A 557 -6.30 27.67 -17.74
C LYS A 557 -5.28 27.86 -16.61
N TRP A 558 -4.30 26.96 -16.53
CA TRP A 558 -3.16 27.13 -15.64
C TRP A 558 -2.02 27.88 -16.33
N ASN A 559 -1.53 28.94 -15.71
CA ASN A 559 -0.32 29.65 -16.12
C ASN A 559 0.83 29.33 -15.16
N ALA A 560 1.72 28.42 -15.57
CA ALA A 560 2.82 27.95 -14.73
C ALA A 560 3.83 29.06 -14.39
N GLY A 561 4.14 29.95 -15.35
CA GLY A 561 5.10 31.04 -15.16
C GLY A 561 4.62 32.09 -14.16
N LYS A 562 3.30 32.36 -14.13
CA LYS A 562 2.68 33.31 -13.19
C LYS A 562 2.10 32.65 -11.94
N ARG A 563 2.17 31.32 -11.82
CA ARG A 563 1.49 30.51 -10.80
C ARG A 563 0.03 30.93 -10.59
N THR A 564 -0.70 31.11 -11.69
CA THR A 564 -2.05 31.70 -11.69
C THR A 564 -3.03 30.79 -12.41
N VAL A 565 -4.20 30.58 -11.81
CA VAL A 565 -5.37 30.02 -12.51
C VAL A 565 -6.13 31.15 -13.18
N GLU A 566 -6.23 31.09 -14.50
CA GLU A 566 -6.93 32.05 -15.35
C GLU A 566 -8.33 31.50 -15.66
N VAL A 567 -9.36 32.14 -15.10
CA VAL A 567 -10.76 31.84 -15.38
C VAL A 567 -11.29 32.90 -16.34
N THR A 568 -11.89 32.48 -17.46
CA THR A 568 -12.46 33.38 -18.47
C THR A 568 -13.90 32.98 -18.74
N LYS A 569 -14.83 33.94 -18.70
CA LYS A 569 -16.22 33.69 -19.10
C LYS A 569 -16.26 33.37 -20.59
N ALA A 570 -17.09 32.40 -20.98
CA ALA A 570 -17.35 32.18 -22.40
C ALA A 570 -17.96 33.45 -23.01
N ALA A 571 -17.49 33.85 -24.20
CA ALA A 571 -18.09 34.98 -24.92
C ALA A 571 -19.57 34.71 -25.13
N ALA A 572 -20.43 35.69 -24.83
CA ALA A 572 -21.85 35.58 -25.12
C ALA A 572 -22.02 35.41 -26.64
N THR A 573 -22.44 34.23 -27.07
CA THR A 573 -22.97 34.04 -28.43
C THR A 573 -24.21 34.93 -28.52
N LYS A 574 -24.09 36.00 -29.30
CA LYS A 574 -25.14 37.01 -29.48
C LYS A 574 -26.24 36.49 -30.39
#